data_AF-A0A661C342-F1
#
_entry.id   AF-A0A661C342-F1
#
_cell.length_a   1.000
_cell.length_b   1.000
_cell.length_c   1.000
_cell.angle_alpha   90.00
_cell.angle_beta   90.00
_cell.angle_gamma   90.00
#
_symmetry.space_group_name_H-M   'P 1'
#
loop_
_entity.id
_entity.type
_entity.pdbx_description
1 polymer ?
#
loop_
_entity_poly.entity_id
_entity_poly.type
_entity_poly.pdbx_seq_one_letter_code
_entity_poly.pdbx_strand_id
1 'polypeptide(L)' 'MMIAATIALIVIALIGAPLFTIIAAGGILASHTADISPDILIIEMNRLASSPNMIAIPLFTLAGVLMSSG' A
#
# COMPACT_ATOMS: atom_id res chain seq x y z
N MET A 1 -24.12 -1.64 -0.36
CA MET A 1 -23.11 -2.01 0.64
C MET A 1 -21.72 -1.46 0.31
N MET A 2 -21.22 -1.67 -0.91
CA MET A 2 -19.90 -1.18 -1.36
C MET A 2 -19.70 0.33 -1.18
N ILE A 3 -20.66 1.16 -1.60
CA ILE A 3 -20.57 2.63 -1.44
C ILE A 3 -20.43 3.01 0.04
N ALA A 4 -21.18 2.37 0.93
CA ALA A 4 -21.10 2.64 2.37
C ALA A 4 -19.72 2.25 2.94
N ALA A 5 -19.16 1.11 2.50
CA ALA A 5 -17.82 0.68 2.89
C ALA A 5 -16.74 1.65 2.37
N THR A 6 -16.86 2.14 1.14
CA THR A 6 -15.95 3.16 0.59
C THR A 6 -16.04 4.48 1.38
N ILE A 7 -17.25 4.94 1.70
CA ILE A 7 -17.45 6.15 2.52
C ILE A 7 -16.82 5.96 3.91
N ALA A 8 -17.01 4.80 4.53
CA ALA A 8 -16.39 4.49 5.81
C ALA A 8 -14.85 4.55 5.73
N LEU A 9 -14.25 3.97 4.69
CA LEU A 9 -12.79 4.04 4.47
C LEU A 9 -12.29 5.47 4.30
N ILE A 10 -13.03 6.33 3.59
CA ILE A 10 -12.69 7.75 3.44
C ILE A 10 -12.74 8.46 4.80
N VAL A 11 -13.78 8.23 5.59
CA VAL A 11 -13.89 8.82 6.94
C VAL A 11 -12.73 8.37 7.83
N ILE A 12 -12.36 7.08 7.80
CA ILE A 12 -11.23 6.55 8.58
C ILE A 12 -9.90 7.19 8.12
N ALA A 13 -9.72 7.42 6.82
CA ALA A 13 -8.56 8.14 6.30
C ALA A 13 -8.48 9.58 6.82
N LEU A 14 -9.63 10.28 6.88
CA LEU A 14 -9.71 11.66 7.36
C LEU A 14 -9.45 11.78 8.88
N ILE A 15 -9.73 10.74 9.66
CA ILE A 15 -9.45 10.70 11.10
C ILE A 15 -7.94 10.45 11.38
N GLY A 16 -7.13 10.22 10.33
CA GLY A 16 -5.68 10.12 10.42
C GLY A 16 -5.16 8.68 10.40
N ALA A 17 -5.98 7.70 10.00
CA ALA A 17 -5.46 6.35 9.78
C ALA A 17 -4.39 6.36 8.66
N PRO A 18 -3.33 5.53 8.78
CA PRO A 18 -2.30 5.47 7.76
C PRO A 18 -2.88 5.13 6.39
N LEU A 19 -2.54 5.95 5.39
CA LEU A 19 -3.15 5.84 4.06
C LEU A 19 -2.86 4.49 3.40
N PHE A 20 -1.70 3.89 3.68
CA PHE A 20 -1.37 2.54 3.19
C PHE A 20 -2.35 1.47 3.70
N THR A 21 -2.83 1.59 4.94
CA THR A 21 -3.83 0.67 5.52
C THR A 21 -5.19 0.86 4.85
N ILE A 22 -5.57 2.10 4.57
CA ILE A 22 -6.81 2.42 3.85
C ILE A 22 -6.78 1.87 2.43
N ILE A 23 -5.68 2.06 1.72
CA ILE A 23 -5.49 1.56 0.34
C ILE A 23 -5.52 0.02 0.34
N ALA A 24 -4.87 -0.63 1.31
CA ALA A 24 -4.91 -2.09 1.43
C ALA A 24 -6.33 -2.62 1.68
N ALA A 25 -7.07 -2.02 2.62
CA ALA A 25 -8.46 -2.38 2.88
C ALA A 25 -9.37 -2.15 1.67
N GLY A 26 -9.17 -1.04 0.95
CA GLY A 26 -9.86 -0.74 -0.30
C GLY A 26 -9.57 -1.76 -1.40
N GLY A 27 -8.31 -2.20 -1.52
CA GLY A 27 -7.90 -3.26 -2.44
C GLY A 27 -8.60 -4.59 -2.14
N ILE A 28 -8.65 -5.01 -0.87
CA ILE A 28 -9.36 -6.24 -0.46
C ILE A 28 -10.87 -6.14 -0.74
N LEU A 29 -11.48 -4.98 -0.46
CA LEU A 29 -12.88 -4.70 -0.78
C LEU A 29 -13.15 -4.79 -2.28
N ALA A 30 -12.27 -4.23 -3.11
CA ALA A 30 -12.37 -4.29 -4.56
C ALA A 30 -12.20 -5.71 -5.09
N SER A 31 -11.23 -6.47 -4.58
CA SER A 31 -11.01 -7.89 -4.94
C SER A 31 -12.25 -8.73 -4.65
N HIS A 32 -12.87 -8.55 -3.48
CA HIS A 32 -14.12 -9.23 -3.14
C HIS A 32 -15.27 -8.88 -4.10
N THR A 33 -15.31 -7.66 -4.61
CA THR A 33 -16.35 -7.25 -5.59
C THR A 33 -16.07 -7.75 -7.01
N ALA A 34 -14.81 -8.01 -7.33
CA ALA A 34 -14.36 -8.51 -8.62
C ALA A 34 -14.33 -10.06 -8.69
N ASP A 35 -14.74 -10.74 -7.61
CA ASP A 35 -14.63 -12.21 -7.45
C ASP A 35 -13.20 -12.74 -7.63
N ILE A 36 -12.23 -11.92 -7.21
CA ILE A 36 -10.80 -12.22 -7.24
C ILE A 36 -10.36 -12.56 -5.83
N SER A 37 -9.59 -13.63 -5.69
CA SER A 37 -9.03 -14.05 -4.40
C SER A 37 -8.10 -12.96 -3.82
N PRO A 38 -8.32 -12.50 -2.57
CA PRO A 38 -7.54 -11.40 -1.98
C PRO A 38 -6.04 -11.65 -1.84
N ASP A 39 -5.59 -12.90 -1.85
CA ASP A 39 -4.18 -13.31 -1.88
C ASP A 39 -3.45 -12.80 -3.13
N ILE A 40 -4.15 -12.64 -4.26
CA ILE A 40 -3.56 -12.07 -5.48
C ILE A 40 -3.08 -10.63 -5.25
N LEU A 41 -3.81 -9.85 -4.44
CA LEU A 41 -3.36 -8.49 -4.08
C LEU A 41 -1.99 -8.53 -3.39
N ILE A 42 -1.79 -9.47 -2.47
CA ILE A 42 -0.52 -9.62 -1.74
C ILE A 42 0.60 -10.07 -2.70
N ILE A 43 0.30 -11.00 -3.62
CA ILE A 43 1.25 -11.48 -4.63
C ILE A 43 1.72 -10.32 -5.52
N GLU A 44 0.79 -9.50 -6.00
CA GLU A 44 1.11 -8.33 -6.83
C GLU A 44 1.88 -7.26 -6.06
N MET A 45 1.52 -7.00 -4.80
CA MET A 45 2.29 -6.09 -3.95
C MET A 45 3.72 -6.57 -3.76
N ASN A 46 3.92 -7.86 -3.51
CA ASN A 46 5.26 -8.45 -3.39
C ASN A 46 6.04 -8.34 -4.71
N ARG A 47 5.39 -8.59 -5.84
CA ARG A 47 5.99 -8.43 -7.17
C ARG A 47 6.45 -6.98 -7.39
N LEU A 48 5.64 -5.99 -7.07
CA LEU A 48 6.01 -4.57 -7.16
C LEU A 48 7.15 -4.18 -6.20
N ALA A 49 7.08 -4.65 -4.96
CA ALA A 49 8.11 -4.40 -3.94
C ALA A 49 9.47 -5.02 -4.30
N SER A 50 9.45 -6.18 -4.94
CA SER A 50 10.65 -6.84 -5.46
C SER A 50 11.23 -6.19 -6.72
N SER A 51 10.54 -5.19 -7.29
CA SER A 51 11.06 -4.51 -8.48
C SER A 51 12.36 -3.77 -8.16
N PRO A 52 13.39 -3.86 -9.02
CA PRO A 52 14.68 -3.18 -8.78
C PRO A 52 14.54 -1.68 -8.51
N ASN A 53 13.52 -1.04 -9.11
CA ASN A 53 13.26 0.38 -8.96
C ASN A 53 12.83 0.76 -7.53
N MET A 54 12.08 -0.10 -6.83
CA MET A 54 11.66 0.18 -5.45
C MET A 54 12.80 -0.03 -4.44
N ILE A 55 13.70 -0.98 -4.71
CA ILE A 55 14.89 -1.23 -3.87
C ILE A 55 15.83 -0.01 -3.88
N ALA A 56 15.87 0.75 -4.97
CA ALA A 56 16.69 1.95 -5.07
C ALA A 56 16.31 3.04 -4.05
N ILE A 57 15.05 3.14 -3.62
CA ILE A 57 14.58 4.20 -2.71
C ILE A 57 15.20 4.06 -1.30
N PRO A 58 15.13 2.89 -0.62
CA PRO A 58 15.86 2.68 0.63
C PRO A 58 17.38 2.82 0.48
N LEU A 59 17.96 2.31 -0.62
CA LEU A 59 19.41 2.37 -0.84
C LEU A 59 19.90 3.81 -1.05
N PHE A 60 19.13 4.65 -1.73
CA PHE A 60 19.42 6.08 -1.86
C PHE A 60 19.40 6.78 -0.49
N THR A 61 18.39 6.49 0.32
CA THR A 61 18.29 7.02 1.69
C THR A 61 19.49 6.57 2.53
N LEU A 62 19.85 5.28 2.47
CA LEU A 62 21.01 4.73 3.16
C LEU A 62 22.31 5.43 2.74
N ALA A 63 22.53 5.59 1.44
CA ALA A 63 23.71 6.27 0.92
C ALA A 63 23.79 7.73 1.41
N GLY A 64 22.67 8.46 1.37
CA GLY A 64 22.59 9.83 1.89
C GLY A 64 22.91 9.93 3.38
N VAL A 65 22.40 9.01 4.20
CA VAL A 65 22.72 8.94 5.64
C VAL A 65 24.21 8.70 5.86
N LEU A 66 24.80 7.72 5.16
CA LEU A 66 26.24 7.42 5.29
C LEU A 66 27.13 8.59 4.87
N MET A 67 26.77 9.31 3.81
CA MET A 67 27.49 10.51 3.37
C MET A 67 27.35 11.68 4.34
N SER A 68 26.22 11.80 5.05
CA SER A 68 26.02 12.86 6.05
C SER A 68 26.87 12.68 7.32
N SER A 69 27.33 11.46 7.57
CA SER A 69 28.18 11.10 8.72
C SER A 69 29.69 11.18 8.44
N GLY A 70 30.09 11.60 7.23
CA GLY A 70 31.48 11.75 6.81
C GLY A 70 32.03 13.16 6.93
#